data_AF-A0A358SKE0-F1
#
_entry.id   AF-A0A358SKE0-F1
#
_cell.length_a   1.000
_cell.length_b   1.000
_cell.length_c   1.000
_cell.angle_alpha   90.00
_cell.angle_beta   90.00
_cell.angle_gamma   90.00
#
_symmetry.space_group_name_H-M   'P 1'
#
loop_
_entity.id
_entity.type
_entity.pdbx_description
1 polymer ?
#
loop_
_entity_poly.entity_id
_entity_poly.type
_entity_poly.pdbx_seq_one_letter_code
_entity_poly.pdbx_strand_id
1 'polypeptide(L)' 'MRPGVRIAIDVGSARIGVARCDPAAVLASPLGTVARGAGDLARLALLAAEHGAVEIIVG' A
#
# COMPACT_ATOMS: atom_id res chain seq x y z
N MET A 1 15.02 -7.44 9.03
CA MET A 1 13.75 -6.73 8.72
C MET A 1 12.68 -7.22 9.68
N ARG A 2 11.78 -6.37 10.18
CA ARG A 2 10.68 -6.84 11.06
C ARG A 2 9.70 -7.70 10.22
N PRO A 3 9.29 -8.91 10.67
CA PRO A 3 8.27 -9.69 9.96
C PRO A 3 6.95 -8.92 9.82
N GLY A 4 6.20 -9.18 8.75
CA GLY A 4 4.87 -8.61 8.54
C GLY A 4 4.64 -8.08 7.13
N VAL A 5 3.36 -7.98 6.77
CA VAL A 5 2.91 -7.43 5.49
C VAL A 5 3.26 -5.95 5.41
N ARG A 6 3.70 -5.50 4.23
CA ARG A 6 3.95 -4.09 3.94
C ARG A 6 3.10 -3.64 2.78
N ILE A 7 2.71 -2.38 2.79
CA ILE A 7 2.04 -1.74 1.67
C ILE A 7 3.05 -0.79 1.00
N ALA A 8 3.27 -0.96 -0.30
CA ALA A 8 4.02 -0.04 -1.13
C ALA A 8 3.05 0.94 -1.80
N ILE A 9 3.39 2.22 -1.75
CA ILE A 9 2.63 3.34 -2.30
C ILE A 9 3.52 4.07 -3.31
N ASP A 10 3.04 4.18 -4.54
CA ASP A 10 3.68 4.94 -5.63
C ASP A 10 2.77 6.11 -6.04
N VAL A 11 3.18 7.34 -5.73
CA VAL A 11 2.32 8.52 -5.85
C VAL A 11 2.51 9.19 -7.20
N GLY A 12 1.54 8.98 -8.11
CA GLY A 12 1.41 9.75 -9.34
C GLY A 12 0.50 10.98 -9.20
N SER A 13 0.57 11.87 -10.17
CA SER A 13 -0.25 13.09 -10.23
C SER A 13 -1.76 12.82 -10.39
N ALA A 14 -2.14 11.71 -11.01
CA ALA A 14 -3.55 11.33 -11.23
C ALA A 14 -3.98 10.09 -10.42
N ARG A 15 -3.06 9.17 -10.14
CA ARG A 15 -3.33 7.88 -9.50
C ARG A 15 -2.19 7.51 -8.57
N ILE A 16 -2.53 6.75 -7.55
CA ILE A 16 -1.60 6.16 -6.60
C ILE A 16 -1.57 4.65 -6.84
N GLY A 17 -0.41 4.11 -7.20
CA GLY A 17 -0.19 2.67 -7.28
C GLY A 17 -0.10 2.07 -5.88
N VAL A 18 -0.75 0.93 -5.65
CA VAL A 18 -0.72 0.22 -4.37
C VAL A 18 -0.37 -1.25 -4.57
N ALA A 19 0.59 -1.74 -3.79
CA ALA A 19 0.96 -3.15 -3.75
C ALA A 19 1.14 -3.60 -2.29
N ARG A 20 1.03 -4.90 -2.04
CA ARG A 20 1.41 -5.52 -0.75
C ARG A 20 2.52 -6.53 -0.95
N CYS A 21 3.31 -6.80 0.08
CA CYS A 21 4.18 -7.98 0.13
C CYS A 21 3.61 -9.08 1.03
N ASP A 22 4.09 -10.30 0.88
CA ASP A 22 3.88 -11.36 1.87
C ASP A 22 4.60 -11.04 3.20
N PRO A 23 4.30 -11.73 4.32
CA PRO A 23 4.90 -11.45 5.62
C PRO A 23 6.43 -11.61 5.71
N ALA A 24 7.04 -12.38 4.82
CA ALA A 24 8.49 -12.52 4.71
C ALA A 24 9.13 -11.41 3.86
N ALA A 25 8.31 -10.53 3.27
CA ALA A 25 8.72 -9.43 2.40
C ALA A 25 9.51 -9.88 1.16
N VAL A 26 9.11 -11.00 0.55
CA VAL A 26 9.81 -11.61 -0.59
C VAL A 26 9.11 -11.28 -1.92
N LEU A 27 7.79 -11.42 -1.97
CA LEU A 27 7.00 -11.26 -3.18
C LEU A 27 6.00 -10.11 -3.02
N ALA A 28 6.08 -9.13 -3.91
CA ALA A 28 5.09 -8.09 -4.05
C ALA A 28 3.92 -8.55 -4.95
N SER A 29 2.70 -8.20 -4.56
CA SER A 29 1.48 -8.43 -5.35
C SER A 29 0.68 -7.12 -5.43
N PRO A 30 0.15 -6.77 -6.62
CA PRO A 30 -0.60 -5.53 -6.79
C PRO A 30 -1.94 -5.59 -6.03
N LEU A 31 -2.34 -4.45 -5.46
CA LEU A 31 -3.69 -4.22 -4.89
C LEU A 31 -4.55 -3.31 -5.76
N GLY A 32 -3.95 -2.66 -6.77
CA GLY A 32 -4.63 -1.80 -7.73
C GLY A 32 -4.16 -0.36 -7.62
N THR A 33 -5.05 0.57 -7.98
CA THR A 33 -4.76 2.00 -7.90
C THR A 33 -5.86 2.75 -7.16
N VAL A 34 -5.49 3.84 -6.49
CA VAL A 34 -6.41 4.79 -5.87
C VAL A 34 -6.36 6.09 -6.66
N ALA A 35 -7.51 6.68 -6.99
CA ALA A 35 -7.55 7.99 -7.63
C ALA A 35 -6.96 9.04 -6.68
N ARG A 36 -6.08 9.92 -7.18
CA ARG A 36 -5.52 10.98 -6.34
C ARG A 36 -6.56 12.07 -6.15
N GLY A 37 -6.81 12.45 -4.90
CA GLY A 37 -7.71 13.56 -4.57
C GLY A 37 -8.27 13.47 -3.16
N ALA A 38 -9.41 14.10 -2.93
CA ALA A 38 -10.09 14.02 -1.64
C ALA A 38 -10.44 12.57 -1.27
N GLY A 39 -10.07 12.15 -0.06
CA GLY A 39 -10.37 10.81 0.46
C GLY A 39 -9.35 9.72 0.10
N ASP A 40 -8.31 10.03 -0.68
CA ASP A 40 -7.30 9.06 -1.07
C ASP A 40 -6.55 8.46 0.14
N LEU A 41 -6.14 9.30 1.09
CA LEU A 41 -5.48 8.86 2.32
C LEU A 41 -6.37 7.94 3.16
N ALA A 42 -7.68 8.23 3.24
CA ALA A 42 -8.63 7.36 3.92
C ALA A 42 -8.75 6.00 3.22
N ARG A 43 -8.78 5.99 1.89
CA ARG A 43 -8.79 4.75 1.11
C ARG A 43 -7.51 3.94 1.30
N LEU A 44 -6.35 4.59 1.32
CA LEU A 44 -5.06 3.94 1.59
C LEU A 44 -4.99 3.37 3.01
N ALA A 45 -5.47 4.11 4.01
CA ALA A 45 -5.54 3.65 5.39
C ALA A 45 -6.42 2.41 5.54
N LEU A 46 -7.56 2.38 4.84
CA LEU A 46 -8.41 1.19 4.78
C LEU A 46 -7.68 -0.01 4.17
N LEU A 47 -6.97 0.15 3.05
CA LEU A 47 -6.16 -0.93 2.46
C LEU A 47 -5.08 -1.43 3.43
N ALA A 48 -4.41 -0.53 4.15
CA ALA A 48 -3.41 -0.90 5.14
C ALA A 48 -4.02 -1.71 6.30
N ALA A 49 -5.18 -1.29 6.80
CA ALA A 49 -5.89 -2.00 7.86
C ALA A 49 -6.42 -3.36 7.39
N GLU A 50 -7.05 -3.44 6.20
CA GLU A 50 -7.58 -4.66 5.59
C GLU A 50 -6.48 -5.73 5.42
N HIS A 51 -5.25 -5.31 5.14
CA HIS A 51 -4.11 -6.22 4.93
C HIS A 51 -3.19 -6.39 6.15
N GLY A 52 -3.52 -5.78 7.29
CA GLY A 52 -2.72 -5.88 8.51
C GLY A 52 -1.28 -5.39 8.30
N ALA A 53 -1.11 -4.30 7.55
CA ALA A 53 0.20 -3.78 7.21
C ALA A 53 0.95 -3.30 8.47
N VAL A 54 2.17 -3.76 8.65
CA VAL A 54 3.05 -3.34 9.76
C VAL A 54 3.86 -2.08 9.40
N GLU A 55 3.94 -1.77 8.11
CA GLU A 55 4.75 -0.68 7.57
C GLU A 55 4.21 -0.25 6.20
N ILE A 56 4.33 1.05 5.90
CA ILE A 56 4.04 1.63 4.59
C ILE A 56 5.35 2.15 4.01
N ILE A 57 5.65 1.79 2.77
CA ILE A 57 6.80 2.26 2.00
C ILE A 57 6.28 3.18 0.91
N VAL A 58 6.83 4.38 0.80
CA VAL A 58 6.44 5.37 -0.22
C VAL A 58 7.62 5.60 -1.15
N GLY A 59 7.37 5.48 -2.45
CA GLY A 59 8.30 5.77 -3.54
C GLY A 59 8.13 7.17 -4.11
#